data_AF-A0A0E2B0C7-F1
#
_entry.id   AF-A0A0E2B0C7-F1
#
_cell.length_a   1.000
_cell.length_b   1.000
_cell.length_c   1.000
_cell.angle_alpha   90.00
_cell.angle_beta   90.00
_cell.angle_gamma   90.00
#
_symmetry.space_group_name_H-M   'P 1'
#
loop_
_entity.id
_entity.type
_entity.pdbx_description
1 polymer ?
#
loop_
_entity_poly.entity_id
_entity_poly.type
_entity_poly.pdbx_seq_one_letter_code
_entity_poly.pdbx_strand_id
1 'polypeptide(L)'
;MKKKKNRILSVSGAALCLFFPVLLAACSQEDALPRPLEVSAEVGNPATRAAADSHAGDYDKSEFVAGDVIRITDGTKTADYQRVVTGTTGTWQPASGQTALTTTGSETFTASYPTAFTRILADQHTAINFWQSNRLTATGVLDGNKATFSFAPAAAKVTLVVKYGNSDSDKKLPGTASLEGTGIATGASESQTINAYSASAAGTSSQQHTYVAIVKPGSRTFVIKVKAGDTGETEKSYTEKAAHILKAGYNYQYNFTSTNELILNGITVERFVETTEQDAGNAT
;
A
#
# COMPACT_ATOMS: atom_id res chain seq x y z
N MET A 1 88.46 -16.59 -13.56
CA MET A 1 88.91 -15.17 -13.60
C MET A 1 89.39 -14.82 -15.00
N LYS A 2 89.21 -13.55 -15.40
CA LYS A 2 89.63 -12.85 -16.63
C LYS A 2 88.58 -12.70 -17.74
N LYS A 3 88.04 -11.47 -17.77
CA LYS A 3 87.32 -10.82 -18.86
C LYS A 3 88.14 -10.83 -20.16
N LYS A 4 87.48 -10.96 -21.31
CA LYS A 4 87.93 -10.35 -22.57
C LYS A 4 86.75 -9.64 -23.23
N LYS A 5 86.87 -8.31 -23.32
CA LYS A 5 86.09 -7.44 -24.19
C LYS A 5 86.49 -7.74 -25.64
N ASN A 6 85.52 -7.73 -26.55
CA ASN A 6 85.75 -7.26 -27.92
C ASN A 6 84.54 -6.43 -28.37
N ARG A 7 84.85 -5.38 -29.12
CA ARG A 7 84.00 -4.26 -29.52
C ARG A 7 83.94 -4.25 -31.05
N ILE A 8 82.77 -3.85 -31.57
CA ILE A 8 82.51 -3.21 -32.88
C ILE A 8 82.31 -4.10 -34.12
N LEU A 9 81.08 -4.03 -34.66
CA LEU A 9 80.68 -3.67 -36.05
C LEU A 9 79.14 -3.52 -36.01
N SER A 10 78.57 -2.32 -35.93
CA SER A 10 78.15 -1.45 -37.06
C SER A 10 77.32 -2.16 -38.12
N VAL A 11 75.98 -1.97 -38.12
CA VAL A 11 75.16 -1.62 -39.30
C VAL A 11 73.88 -0.93 -38.81
N SER A 12 73.60 0.24 -39.42
CA SER A 12 72.41 1.07 -39.30
C SER A 12 71.11 0.35 -39.65
N GLY A 13 70.02 0.66 -38.94
CA GLY A 13 68.67 0.23 -39.30
C GLY A 13 67.61 1.05 -38.57
N ALA A 14 67.20 2.14 -39.22
CA ALA A 14 66.00 2.95 -39.05
C ALA A 14 65.13 2.79 -37.78
N ALA A 15 64.99 3.91 -37.07
CA ALA A 15 63.91 4.17 -36.14
C ALA A 15 62.54 4.15 -36.85
N LEU A 16 61.59 3.41 -36.29
CA LEU A 16 60.16 3.67 -36.47
C LEU A 16 59.45 3.37 -35.15
N CYS A 17 59.49 4.34 -34.23
CA CYS A 17 58.60 4.37 -33.08
C CYS A 17 57.17 4.63 -33.58
N LEU A 18 56.43 3.56 -33.84
CA LEU A 18 54.97 3.64 -33.96
C LEU A 18 54.39 3.84 -32.55
N PHE A 19 54.29 5.10 -32.14
CA PHE A 19 53.33 5.53 -31.13
C PHE A 19 51.93 5.17 -31.64
N PHE A 20 51.36 4.07 -31.13
CA PHE A 20 49.92 3.83 -31.22
C PHE A 20 49.23 4.82 -30.26
N PRO A 21 48.44 5.79 -30.74
CA PRO A 21 47.47 6.42 -29.86
C PRO A 21 46.41 5.35 -29.59
N VAL A 22 46.43 4.79 -28.38
CA VAL A 22 45.25 4.14 -27.84
C VAL A 22 44.22 5.25 -27.73
N LEU A 23 43.38 5.38 -28.77
CA LEU A 23 42.12 6.08 -28.71
C LEU A 23 41.30 5.35 -27.63
N LEU A 24 41.49 5.76 -26.39
CA LEU A 24 40.45 5.66 -25.38
C LEU A 24 39.29 6.47 -25.96
N ALA A 25 38.41 5.79 -26.69
CA ALA A 25 37.05 6.22 -26.85
C ALA A 25 36.48 6.27 -25.43
N ALA A 26 36.67 7.42 -24.78
CA ALA A 26 35.75 7.85 -23.78
C ALA A 26 34.40 7.89 -24.51
N CYS A 27 33.62 6.82 -24.40
CA CYS A 27 32.18 6.94 -24.47
C CYS A 27 31.86 7.97 -23.40
N SER A 28 31.75 9.23 -23.83
CA SER A 28 31.02 10.24 -23.09
C SER A 28 29.74 9.57 -22.66
N GLN A 29 29.48 9.57 -21.36
CA GLN A 29 28.20 9.22 -20.79
C GLN A 29 27.19 10.12 -21.52
N GLU A 30 26.53 9.62 -22.56
CA GLU A 30 25.41 10.32 -23.17
C GLU A 30 24.41 10.46 -22.04
N ASP A 31 24.19 11.68 -21.57
CA ASP A 31 23.09 11.97 -20.66
C ASP A 31 21.83 11.43 -21.35
N ALA A 32 21.24 10.39 -20.76
CA ALA A 32 20.07 9.75 -21.32
C ALA A 32 18.98 10.82 -21.47
N LEU A 33 18.56 11.08 -22.72
CA LEU A 33 17.51 12.06 -22.98
C LEU A 33 16.24 11.67 -22.22
N PRO A 34 15.54 12.63 -21.57
CA PRO A 34 14.32 12.34 -20.85
C PRO A 34 13.26 11.69 -21.75
N ARG A 35 12.77 10.52 -21.34
CA ARG A 35 11.71 9.78 -22.03
C ARG A 35 10.42 9.81 -21.21
N PRO A 36 9.23 9.76 -21.84
CA PRO A 36 7.98 9.57 -21.11
C PRO A 36 8.02 8.31 -20.24
N LEU A 37 7.53 8.44 -19.01
CA LEU A 37 7.45 7.36 -18.04
C LEU A 37 6.37 6.36 -18.47
N GLU A 38 6.77 5.12 -18.70
CA GLU A 38 5.87 3.99 -18.84
C GLU A 38 5.52 3.45 -17.45
N VAL A 39 4.25 3.10 -17.23
CA VAL A 39 3.74 2.74 -15.91
C VAL A 39 3.14 1.34 -15.94
N SER A 40 3.61 0.50 -15.02
CA SER A 40 2.94 -0.72 -14.61
C SER A 40 2.60 -0.61 -13.13
N ALA A 41 1.36 -0.93 -12.76
CA ALA A 41 0.93 -0.88 -11.37
C ALA A 41 -0.08 -1.98 -11.06
N GLU A 42 0.10 -2.58 -9.89
CA GLU A 42 -0.72 -3.63 -9.32
C GLU A 42 -0.96 -3.36 -7.83
N VAL A 43 -2.00 -3.97 -7.27
CA VAL A 43 -2.14 -4.07 -5.82
C VAL A 43 -1.40 -5.34 -5.40
N GLY A 44 -0.33 -5.19 -4.62
CA GLY A 44 0.53 -6.30 -4.24
C GLY A 44 -0.21 -7.36 -3.42
N ASN A 45 -0.04 -8.61 -3.86
CA ASN A 45 -0.40 -9.88 -3.22
C ASN A 45 -1.62 -9.80 -2.27
N PRO A 46 -2.87 -9.90 -2.79
CA PRO A 46 -4.10 -9.51 -2.11
C PRO A 46 -4.60 -10.50 -1.03
N ALA A 47 -3.71 -11.28 -0.40
CA ALA A 47 -4.05 -12.32 0.58
C ALA A 47 -5.18 -11.85 1.52
N THR A 48 -6.36 -12.43 1.26
CA THR A 48 -7.65 -12.28 1.96
C THR A 48 -7.87 -10.93 2.64
N ARG A 49 -8.10 -9.87 1.82
CA ARG A 49 -8.43 -8.54 2.33
C ARG A 49 -9.81 -8.48 3.02
N ALA A 50 -10.79 -9.28 2.59
CA ALA A 50 -11.92 -9.70 3.42
C ALA A 50 -12.58 -10.93 2.77
N ALA A 51 -12.77 -12.04 3.50
CA ALA A 51 -13.37 -13.25 2.95
C ALA A 51 -14.91 -13.32 3.10
N ALA A 52 -15.50 -12.49 3.96
CA ALA A 52 -16.93 -12.59 4.35
C ALA A 52 -17.75 -11.32 4.07
N ASP A 53 -17.19 -10.37 3.34
CA ASP A 53 -17.77 -9.06 3.08
C ASP A 53 -18.01 -8.86 1.58
N SER A 54 -19.29 -8.86 1.19
CA SER A 54 -19.71 -8.78 -0.21
C SER A 54 -19.41 -7.43 -0.87
N HIS A 55 -19.15 -6.38 -0.08
CA HIS A 55 -18.86 -5.03 -0.58
C HIS A 55 -17.37 -4.70 -0.45
N ALA A 56 -16.52 -5.65 -0.06
CA ALA A 56 -15.08 -5.42 0.08
C ALA A 56 -14.43 -4.92 -1.23
N GLY A 57 -14.95 -5.32 -2.39
CA GLY A 57 -14.50 -4.82 -3.70
C GLY A 57 -14.71 -3.31 -3.89
N ASP A 58 -15.64 -2.70 -3.17
CA ASP A 58 -15.97 -1.28 -3.29
C ASP A 58 -14.93 -0.39 -2.60
N TYR A 59 -14.27 -0.88 -1.54
CA TYR A 59 -13.47 -0.04 -0.65
C TYR A 59 -12.17 -0.67 -0.11
N ASP A 60 -12.01 -1.99 -0.22
CA ASP A 60 -10.81 -2.73 0.16
C ASP A 60 -10.18 -3.37 -1.09
N LYS A 61 -9.62 -2.47 -1.91
CA LYS A 61 -9.17 -2.75 -3.27
C LYS A 61 -8.13 -3.86 -3.33
N SER A 62 -8.46 -4.95 -4.04
CA SER A 62 -7.58 -6.08 -4.30
C SER A 62 -6.91 -6.03 -5.69
N GLU A 63 -7.47 -5.27 -6.62
CA GLU A 63 -6.93 -5.06 -7.96
C GLU A 63 -7.30 -3.69 -8.52
N PHE A 64 -6.53 -3.21 -9.50
CA PHE A 64 -6.86 -2.02 -10.27
C PHE A 64 -7.68 -2.39 -11.51
N VAL A 65 -8.83 -1.75 -11.66
CA VAL A 65 -9.77 -1.94 -12.78
C VAL A 65 -9.79 -0.72 -13.71
N ALA A 66 -10.48 -0.84 -14.83
CA ALA A 66 -10.62 0.25 -15.78
C ALA A 66 -11.18 1.52 -15.10
N GLY A 67 -10.57 2.67 -15.39
CA GLY A 67 -10.98 3.96 -14.85
C GLY A 67 -10.31 4.35 -13.54
N ASP A 68 -9.66 3.42 -12.83
CA ASP A 68 -8.88 3.75 -11.63
C ASP A 68 -7.77 4.73 -11.93
N VAL A 69 -7.54 5.66 -11.01
CA VAL A 69 -6.51 6.69 -11.13
C VAL A 69 -5.53 6.57 -9.97
N ILE A 70 -4.24 6.50 -10.28
CA ILE A 70 -3.14 6.59 -9.32
C ILE A 70 -2.42 7.92 -9.50
N ARG A 71 -1.87 8.46 -8.42
CA ARG A 71 -1.03 9.65 -8.45
C ARG A 71 0.43 9.25 -8.33
N ILE A 72 1.26 9.66 -9.28
CA ILE A 72 2.70 9.41 -9.30
C ILE A 72 3.45 10.72 -9.12
N THR A 73 4.54 10.71 -8.33
CA THR A 73 5.43 11.85 -8.14
C THR A 73 6.90 11.42 -8.05
N ASP A 74 7.80 12.25 -8.59
CA ASP A 74 9.26 12.17 -8.38
C ASP A 74 9.74 13.02 -7.18
N GLY A 75 8.80 13.57 -6.40
CA GLY A 75 9.04 14.53 -5.32
C GLY A 75 8.98 16.00 -5.73
N THR A 76 9.05 16.31 -7.03
CA THR A 76 9.00 17.68 -7.58
C THR A 76 7.79 17.89 -8.49
N LYS A 77 7.54 16.94 -9.38
CA LYS A 77 6.43 16.89 -10.32
C LYS A 77 5.46 15.79 -9.92
N THR A 78 4.21 15.97 -10.30
CA THR A 78 3.14 15.00 -10.05
C THR A 78 2.29 14.88 -11.30
N ALA A 79 1.88 13.66 -11.62
CA ALA A 79 0.86 13.40 -12.63
C ALA A 79 -0.06 12.26 -12.18
N ASP A 80 -1.32 12.36 -12.59
CA ASP A 80 -2.29 11.31 -12.38
C ASP A 80 -2.30 10.38 -13.61
N TYR A 81 -2.25 9.08 -13.38
CA TYR A 81 -2.33 8.05 -14.41
C TYR A 81 -3.60 7.22 -14.22
N GLN A 82 -4.36 7.05 -15.29
CA GLN A 82 -5.58 6.27 -15.33
C GLN A 82 -5.33 4.89 -15.95
N ARG A 83 -5.93 3.85 -15.36
CA ARG A 83 -5.97 2.52 -15.94
C ARG A 83 -6.95 2.50 -17.11
N VAL A 84 -6.42 2.32 -18.32
CA VAL A 84 -7.20 2.19 -19.56
C VAL A 84 -7.14 0.73 -20.01
N VAL A 85 -8.31 0.10 -20.16
CA VAL A 85 -8.42 -1.30 -20.60
C VAL A 85 -8.96 -1.34 -22.02
N THR A 86 -8.25 -2.04 -22.90
CA THR A 86 -8.67 -2.28 -24.30
C THR A 86 -8.55 -3.79 -24.57
N GLY A 87 -9.69 -4.45 -24.78
CA GLY A 87 -9.74 -5.91 -24.82
C GLY A 87 -9.38 -6.53 -23.46
N THR A 88 -8.45 -7.47 -23.44
CA THR A 88 -7.95 -8.14 -22.22
C THR A 88 -6.72 -7.47 -21.60
N THR A 89 -6.19 -6.42 -22.23
CA THR A 89 -4.95 -5.76 -21.79
C THR A 89 -5.26 -4.39 -21.18
N GLY A 90 -4.74 -4.14 -19.99
CA GLY A 90 -4.86 -2.85 -19.31
C GLY A 90 -3.53 -2.11 -19.27
N THR A 91 -3.49 -0.88 -19.75
CA THR A 91 -2.33 0.03 -19.70
C THR A 91 -2.59 1.18 -18.73
N TRP A 92 -1.53 1.81 -18.25
CA TRP A 92 -1.61 3.06 -17.48
C TRP A 92 -1.22 4.22 -18.38
N GLN A 93 -2.10 5.21 -18.49
CA GLN A 93 -1.89 6.39 -19.34
C GLN A 93 -2.08 7.65 -18.49
N PRO A 94 -1.41 8.78 -18.80
CA PRO A 94 -1.72 10.04 -18.15
C PRO A 94 -3.22 10.33 -18.25
N ALA A 95 -3.85 10.67 -17.13
CA ALA A 95 -5.27 11.00 -17.09
C ALA A 95 -5.56 12.22 -17.98
N SER A 96 -6.83 12.40 -18.38
CA SER A 96 -7.23 13.52 -19.25
C SER A 96 -6.74 14.86 -18.72
N GLY A 97 -6.03 15.62 -19.56
CA GLY A 97 -5.44 16.91 -19.21
C GLY A 97 -4.11 16.85 -18.45
N GLN A 98 -3.59 15.66 -18.15
CA GLN A 98 -2.27 15.47 -17.54
C GLN A 98 -1.20 15.26 -18.60
N THR A 99 0.02 15.71 -18.29
CA THR A 99 1.21 15.40 -19.08
C THR A 99 1.97 14.24 -18.44
N ALA A 100 2.48 13.32 -19.26
CA ALA A 100 3.32 12.24 -18.76
C ALA A 100 4.54 12.80 -18.01
N LEU A 101 4.88 12.16 -16.89
CA LEU A 101 6.18 12.35 -16.26
C LEU A 101 7.27 11.86 -17.21
N THR A 102 8.48 12.40 -17.07
CA THR A 102 9.64 11.98 -17.85
C THR A 102 10.73 11.45 -16.92
N THR A 103 11.58 10.58 -17.41
CA THR A 103 12.68 9.98 -16.65
C THR A 103 13.93 9.82 -17.51
N THR A 104 15.10 9.98 -16.91
CA THR A 104 16.39 9.58 -17.47
C THR A 104 16.83 8.18 -16.99
N GLY A 105 16.04 7.56 -16.11
CA GLY A 105 16.27 6.22 -15.53
C GLY A 105 16.92 6.25 -14.15
N SER A 106 17.06 7.43 -13.53
CA SER A 106 17.75 7.61 -12.23
C SER A 106 16.84 8.16 -11.12
N GLU A 107 15.64 8.61 -11.49
CA GLU A 107 14.66 9.19 -10.57
C GLU A 107 14.00 8.13 -9.68
N THR A 108 13.58 8.53 -8.48
CA THR A 108 12.73 7.68 -7.64
C THR A 108 11.29 8.17 -7.74
N PHE A 109 10.41 7.34 -8.29
CA PHE A 109 8.99 7.62 -8.33
C PHE A 109 8.28 6.95 -7.15
N THR A 110 7.34 7.66 -6.55
CA THR A 110 6.38 7.09 -5.60
C THR A 110 4.97 7.25 -6.15
N ALA A 111 4.10 6.31 -5.82
CA ALA A 111 2.72 6.32 -6.27
C ALA A 111 1.75 6.15 -5.10
N SER A 112 0.54 6.69 -5.25
CA SER A 112 -0.51 6.61 -4.24
C SER A 112 -1.91 6.46 -4.83
N TYR A 113 -2.77 5.78 -4.07
CA TYR A 113 -4.18 5.59 -4.34
C TYR A 113 -4.96 5.63 -3.01
N PRO A 114 -6.20 6.17 -2.97
CA PRO A 114 -6.82 6.96 -4.03
C PRO A 114 -6.17 8.34 -4.16
N THR A 115 -6.34 9.00 -5.30
CA THR A 115 -5.82 10.36 -5.52
C THR A 115 -6.47 11.41 -4.63
N ALA A 116 -7.66 11.13 -4.09
CA ALA A 116 -8.37 11.98 -3.13
C ALA A 116 -7.86 11.84 -1.68
N PHE A 117 -6.95 10.92 -1.39
CA PHE A 117 -6.42 10.75 -0.04
C PHE A 117 -5.74 12.04 0.44
N THR A 118 -6.19 12.56 1.58
CA THR A 118 -5.55 13.68 2.28
C THR A 118 -5.08 13.27 3.67
N ARG A 119 -5.86 12.45 4.35
CA ARG A 119 -5.62 11.89 5.68
C ARG A 119 -6.58 10.73 5.93
N ILE A 120 -6.32 9.96 6.98
CA ILE A 120 -7.34 9.06 7.55
C ILE A 120 -8.44 9.94 8.14
N LEU A 121 -9.67 9.75 7.69
CA LEU A 121 -10.81 10.53 8.14
C LEU A 121 -11.28 10.01 9.51
N ALA A 122 -11.71 10.94 10.37
CA ALA A 122 -12.40 10.61 11.62
C ALA A 122 -13.75 9.94 11.33
N ASP A 123 -14.42 10.38 10.26
CA ASP A 123 -15.70 9.85 9.90
C ASP A 123 -15.59 8.88 8.73
N GLN A 124 -15.61 7.57 9.00
CA GLN A 124 -15.51 6.51 7.98
C GLN A 124 -16.82 5.72 7.82
N HIS A 125 -17.94 6.20 8.37
CA HIS A 125 -19.20 5.43 8.37
C HIS A 125 -19.80 5.17 6.98
N THR A 126 -19.29 5.83 5.93
CA THR A 126 -19.68 5.60 4.53
C THR A 126 -18.57 4.88 3.78
N ALA A 127 -18.96 4.10 2.76
CA ALA A 127 -18.00 3.41 1.89
C ALA A 127 -17.00 4.39 1.25
N ILE A 128 -17.47 5.58 0.84
CA ILE A 128 -16.63 6.62 0.24
C ILE A 128 -15.58 7.12 1.23
N ASN A 129 -15.97 7.47 2.45
CA ASN A 129 -15.01 8.01 3.41
C ASN A 129 -14.03 6.94 3.92
N PHE A 130 -14.48 5.68 4.06
CA PHE A 130 -13.61 4.56 4.36
C PHE A 130 -12.59 4.36 3.24
N TRP A 131 -13.03 4.29 1.98
CA TRP A 131 -12.16 4.17 0.81
C TRP A 131 -11.15 5.33 0.73
N GLN A 132 -11.58 6.57 0.93
CA GLN A 132 -10.70 7.75 0.98
C GLN A 132 -9.67 7.71 2.10
N SER A 133 -9.92 6.94 3.17
CA SER A 133 -8.98 6.73 4.27
C SER A 133 -8.02 5.57 4.01
N ASN A 134 -8.39 4.62 3.16
CA ASN A 134 -7.67 3.38 2.87
C ASN A 134 -6.55 3.58 1.83
N ARG A 135 -5.52 4.35 2.20
CA ARG A 135 -4.41 4.67 1.29
C ARG A 135 -3.56 3.45 0.97
N LEU A 136 -3.34 3.23 -0.33
CA LEU A 136 -2.28 2.40 -0.86
C LEU A 136 -1.11 3.27 -1.35
N THR A 137 0.11 2.77 -1.17
CA THR A 137 1.34 3.43 -1.63
C THR A 137 2.32 2.44 -2.23
N ALA A 138 3.13 2.90 -3.17
CA ALA A 138 4.22 2.12 -3.77
C ALA A 138 5.44 3.01 -4.04
N THR A 139 6.62 2.41 -4.03
CA THR A 139 7.83 2.97 -4.63
C THR A 139 8.07 2.23 -5.94
N GLY A 140 8.30 2.97 -7.02
CA GLY A 140 8.50 2.41 -8.35
C GLY A 140 9.89 1.81 -8.51
N VAL A 141 9.96 0.61 -9.07
CA VAL A 141 11.21 0.02 -9.57
C VAL A 141 11.36 0.41 -11.04
N LEU A 142 12.46 1.10 -11.37
CA LEU A 142 12.75 1.52 -12.73
C LEU A 142 13.52 0.45 -13.51
N ASP A 143 13.09 0.25 -14.75
CA ASP A 143 13.84 -0.42 -15.82
C ASP A 143 13.76 0.44 -17.07
N GLY A 144 14.83 1.17 -17.37
CA GLY A 144 14.83 2.22 -18.39
C GLY A 144 13.81 3.31 -18.08
N ASN A 145 12.83 3.53 -18.97
CA ASN A 145 11.74 4.49 -18.78
C ASN A 145 10.47 3.87 -18.18
N LYS A 146 10.49 2.60 -17.78
CA LYS A 146 9.34 1.91 -17.19
C LYS A 146 9.46 1.87 -15.67
N ALA A 147 8.46 2.40 -14.97
CA ALA A 147 8.28 2.23 -13.54
C ALA A 147 7.24 1.16 -13.24
N THR A 148 7.63 0.17 -12.42
CA THR A 148 6.74 -0.87 -11.91
C THR A 148 6.41 -0.61 -10.44
N PHE A 149 5.13 -0.50 -10.11
CA PHE A 149 4.63 -0.20 -8.77
C PHE A 149 3.84 -1.38 -8.21
N SER A 150 4.28 -1.92 -7.07
CA SER A 150 3.48 -2.87 -6.28
C SER A 150 2.94 -2.15 -5.05
N PHE A 151 1.63 -1.89 -5.05
CA PHE A 151 0.97 -1.10 -4.01
C PHE A 151 0.68 -1.90 -2.75
N ALA A 152 0.95 -1.30 -1.59
CA ALA A 152 0.61 -1.85 -0.28
C ALA A 152 -0.12 -0.83 0.60
N PRO A 153 -0.96 -1.26 1.57
CA PRO A 153 -1.62 -0.33 2.48
C PRO A 153 -0.62 0.44 3.34
N ALA A 154 -0.83 1.76 3.45
CA ALA A 154 -0.03 2.65 4.29
C ALA A 154 -0.54 2.72 5.74
N ALA A 155 -1.68 2.09 6.03
CA ALA A 155 -2.37 2.13 7.31
C ALA A 155 -2.68 0.71 7.82
N ALA A 156 -3.12 0.62 9.07
CA ALA A 156 -3.65 -0.62 9.64
C ALA A 156 -5.18 -0.64 9.49
N LYS A 157 -5.76 -1.83 9.33
CA LYS A 157 -7.21 -2.04 9.38
C LYS A 157 -7.58 -2.62 10.74
N VAL A 158 -8.63 -2.10 11.35
CA VAL A 158 -9.29 -2.70 12.50
C VAL A 158 -10.65 -3.21 12.05
N THR A 159 -10.93 -4.47 12.33
CA THR A 159 -12.22 -5.11 12.06
C THR A 159 -12.87 -5.46 13.39
N LEU A 160 -14.10 -5.05 13.61
CA LEU A 160 -14.90 -5.38 14.79
C LEU A 160 -15.96 -6.38 14.35
N VAL A 161 -15.89 -7.61 14.85
CA VAL A 161 -16.91 -8.64 14.62
C VAL A 161 -17.72 -8.77 15.90
N VAL A 162 -18.99 -8.39 15.87
CA VAL A 162 -19.85 -8.32 17.04
C VAL A 162 -20.96 -9.35 16.91
N LYS A 163 -21.00 -10.33 17.81
CA LYS A 163 -22.04 -11.35 17.91
C LYS A 163 -23.05 -11.01 19.00
N TYR A 164 -24.35 -11.04 18.68
CA TYR A 164 -25.42 -10.62 19.60
C TYR A 164 -26.13 -11.78 20.32
N GLY A 165 -25.85 -13.02 19.92
CA GLY A 165 -26.37 -14.23 20.54
C GLY A 165 -26.26 -15.43 19.61
N ASN A 166 -26.96 -16.52 19.94
CA ASN A 166 -26.93 -17.79 19.19
C ASN A 166 -28.31 -18.20 18.66
N SER A 167 -29.36 -17.42 18.95
CA SER A 167 -30.72 -17.70 18.52
C SER A 167 -31.20 -16.66 17.51
N ASP A 168 -32.21 -17.01 16.72
CA ASP A 168 -32.83 -16.08 15.77
C ASP A 168 -33.47 -14.86 16.45
N SER A 169 -33.92 -15.00 17.70
CA SER A 169 -34.42 -13.90 18.53
C SER A 169 -33.34 -12.88 18.91
N ASP A 170 -32.07 -13.25 18.82
CA ASP A 170 -30.93 -12.41 19.19
C ASP A 170 -30.42 -11.58 18.01
N LYS A 171 -30.99 -11.78 16.81
CA LYS A 171 -30.64 -11.00 15.62
C LYS A 171 -30.91 -9.52 15.87
N LYS A 172 -29.93 -8.70 15.52
CA LYS A 172 -30.00 -7.24 15.59
C LYS A 172 -29.89 -6.64 14.20
N LEU A 173 -30.38 -5.42 14.00
CA LEU A 173 -29.98 -4.60 12.85
C LEU A 173 -28.56 -4.06 13.05
N PRO A 174 -27.80 -3.82 11.96
CA PRO A 174 -26.52 -3.15 12.06
C PRO A 174 -26.74 -1.72 12.56
N GLY A 175 -26.05 -1.34 13.63
CA GLY A 175 -26.05 0.03 14.14
C GLY A 175 -24.71 0.73 13.91
N THR A 176 -24.17 1.36 14.94
CA THR A 176 -22.93 2.15 14.86
C THR A 176 -21.80 1.52 15.64
N ALA A 177 -20.57 1.76 15.18
CA ALA A 177 -19.36 1.44 15.94
C ALA A 177 -18.35 2.58 15.84
N SER A 178 -17.59 2.82 16.91
CA SER A 178 -16.50 3.80 16.93
C SER A 178 -15.30 3.32 17.72
N LEU A 179 -14.13 3.84 17.37
CA LEU A 179 -12.89 3.65 18.08
C LEU A 179 -12.41 5.01 18.56
N GLU A 180 -12.18 5.15 19.86
CA GLU A 180 -11.57 6.34 20.46
C GLU A 180 -10.16 6.00 20.95
N GLY A 181 -9.19 6.87 20.68
CA GLY A 181 -7.82 6.68 21.11
C GLY A 181 -6.88 7.79 20.67
N THR A 182 -5.70 7.83 21.27
CA THR A 182 -4.69 8.87 20.98
C THR A 182 -4.07 8.69 19.60
N GLY A 183 -4.18 9.72 18.76
CA GLY A 183 -3.55 9.80 17.45
C GLY A 183 -3.99 8.74 16.45
N ILE A 184 -5.15 8.10 16.65
CA ILE A 184 -5.59 6.97 15.84
C ILE A 184 -5.89 7.34 14.38
N ALA A 185 -6.13 8.61 14.06
CA ALA A 185 -6.29 9.10 12.68
C ALA A 185 -5.04 9.82 12.17
N THR A 186 -4.40 10.65 12.99
CA THR A 186 -3.31 11.55 12.52
C THR A 186 -1.92 11.18 13.01
N GLY A 187 -1.81 10.37 14.07
CA GLY A 187 -0.56 10.14 14.79
C GLY A 187 -0.18 11.24 15.79
N ALA A 188 -1.06 12.23 16.01
CA ALA A 188 -0.85 13.28 17.02
C ALA A 188 -1.04 12.77 18.45
N SER A 189 -0.73 13.62 19.44
CA SER A 189 -0.88 13.33 20.88
C SER A 189 -2.32 13.45 21.40
N GLU A 190 -3.24 13.97 20.60
CA GLU A 190 -4.63 14.18 21.01
C GLU A 190 -5.47 12.90 20.92
N SER A 191 -6.48 12.78 21.79
CA SER A 191 -7.53 11.77 21.64
C SER A 191 -8.38 12.09 20.41
N GLN A 192 -8.70 11.06 19.65
CA GLN A 192 -9.49 11.14 18.42
C GLN A 192 -10.49 10.00 18.38
N THR A 193 -11.62 10.22 17.71
CA THR A 193 -12.62 9.19 17.47
C THR A 193 -12.71 8.91 15.98
N ILE A 194 -12.74 7.62 15.62
CA ILE A 194 -13.04 7.15 14.28
C ILE A 194 -14.40 6.45 14.30
N ASN A 195 -15.36 6.93 13.50
CA ASN A 195 -16.63 6.25 13.25
C ASN A 195 -16.39 5.17 12.18
N ALA A 196 -16.61 3.91 12.53
CA ALA A 196 -16.32 2.79 11.66
C ALA A 196 -17.41 2.61 10.58
N TYR A 197 -16.99 2.10 9.43
CA TYR A 197 -17.91 1.65 8.38
C TYR A 197 -18.60 0.35 8.79
N SER A 198 -19.92 0.25 8.58
CA SER A 198 -20.63 -1.04 8.71
C SER A 198 -20.49 -1.82 7.41
N ALA A 199 -19.69 -2.90 7.44
CA ALA A 199 -19.57 -3.85 6.33
C ALA A 199 -20.77 -4.81 6.22
N SER A 200 -21.68 -4.78 7.20
CA SER A 200 -22.90 -5.58 7.17
C SER A 200 -23.97 -4.92 6.31
N ALA A 201 -24.75 -5.73 5.58
CA ALA A 201 -25.86 -5.24 4.76
C ALA A 201 -26.87 -4.43 5.59
N ALA A 202 -27.10 -3.18 5.18
CA ALA A 202 -28.04 -2.28 5.84
C ALA A 202 -29.46 -2.88 5.86
N GLY A 203 -30.20 -2.66 6.96
CA GLY A 203 -31.59 -3.12 7.10
C GLY A 203 -31.76 -4.64 7.27
N THR A 204 -30.68 -5.42 7.26
CA THR A 204 -30.73 -6.87 7.41
C THR A 204 -30.36 -7.26 8.83
N SER A 205 -31.28 -7.91 9.54
CA SER A 205 -30.99 -8.38 10.89
C SER A 205 -30.11 -9.63 10.88
N SER A 206 -29.11 -9.68 11.76
CA SER A 206 -28.15 -10.79 11.85
C SER A 206 -27.71 -11.03 13.29
N GLN A 207 -27.27 -12.25 13.58
CA GLN A 207 -26.65 -12.59 14.86
C GLN A 207 -25.22 -12.04 14.94
N GLN A 208 -24.65 -11.61 13.81
CA GLN A 208 -23.31 -11.05 13.70
C GLN A 208 -23.29 -9.84 12.78
N HIS A 209 -22.64 -8.78 13.23
CA HIS A 209 -22.30 -7.62 12.42
C HIS A 209 -20.80 -7.34 12.43
N THR A 210 -20.32 -6.90 11.28
CA THR A 210 -18.92 -6.51 11.05
C THR A 210 -18.82 -5.02 10.79
N TYR A 211 -17.89 -4.36 11.48
CA TYR A 211 -17.51 -2.97 11.29
C TYR A 211 -16.02 -2.87 10.97
N VAL A 212 -15.62 -1.94 10.11
CA VAL A 212 -14.22 -1.77 9.71
C VAL A 212 -13.80 -0.30 9.83
N ALA A 213 -12.55 -0.09 10.26
CA ALA A 213 -11.93 1.22 10.35
C ALA A 213 -10.48 1.17 9.92
N ILE A 214 -10.04 2.20 9.19
CA ILE A 214 -8.63 2.45 8.89
C ILE A 214 -8.04 3.32 9.99
N VAL A 215 -6.93 2.89 10.57
CA VAL A 215 -6.26 3.59 11.67
C VAL A 215 -4.78 3.79 11.38
N LYS A 216 -4.22 4.86 11.95
CA LYS A 216 -2.80 5.17 11.86
C LYS A 216 -1.98 4.09 12.59
N PRO A 217 -0.99 3.46 11.93
CA PRO A 217 -0.08 2.51 12.58
C PRO A 217 0.63 3.12 13.80
N GLY A 218 1.14 2.27 14.67
CA GLY A 218 1.83 2.64 15.90
C GLY A 218 1.28 1.91 17.12
N SER A 219 1.82 2.25 18.29
CA SER A 219 1.31 1.77 19.58
C SER A 219 0.01 2.50 19.91
N ARG A 220 -1.12 1.79 19.92
CA ARG A 220 -2.46 2.35 20.12
C ARG A 220 -3.20 1.63 21.24
N THR A 221 -4.06 2.35 21.94
CA THR A 221 -5.08 1.81 22.84
C THR A 221 -6.43 2.30 22.36
N PHE A 222 -7.46 1.46 22.46
CA PHE A 222 -8.81 1.84 22.05
C PHE A 222 -9.83 1.82 23.19
N VAL A 223 -10.74 2.79 23.18
CA VAL A 223 -12.10 2.62 23.71
C VAL A 223 -13.00 2.34 22.51
N ILE A 224 -13.47 1.10 22.41
CA ILE A 224 -14.36 0.65 21.33
C ILE A 224 -15.79 0.79 21.83
N LYS A 225 -16.65 1.43 21.05
CA LYS A 225 -18.07 1.60 21.37
C LYS A 225 -18.91 1.02 20.24
N VAL A 226 -19.93 0.26 20.57
CA VAL A 226 -20.85 -0.37 19.63
C VAL A 226 -22.29 -0.20 20.11
N LYS A 227 -23.17 0.15 19.18
CA LYS A 227 -24.62 0.22 19.41
C LYS A 227 -25.33 -0.54 18.30
N ALA A 228 -26.22 -1.46 18.65
CA ALA A 228 -27.07 -2.13 17.66
C ALA A 228 -28.09 -1.15 17.03
N GLY A 229 -28.60 -1.49 15.84
CA GLY A 229 -29.48 -0.62 15.06
C GLY A 229 -30.94 -0.65 15.49
N ASP A 230 -31.34 -1.62 16.32
CA ASP A 230 -32.72 -1.74 16.78
C ASP A 230 -33.11 -0.57 17.70
N THR A 231 -34.39 -0.19 17.67
CA THR A 231 -34.93 0.85 18.54
C THR A 231 -34.79 0.45 20.02
N GLY A 232 -34.26 1.35 20.84
CA GLY A 232 -34.11 1.14 22.29
C GLY A 232 -32.80 0.49 22.72
N GLU A 233 -31.94 0.08 21.79
CA GLU A 233 -30.61 -0.43 22.09
C GLU A 233 -29.72 0.66 22.69
N THR A 234 -28.87 0.27 23.64
CA THR A 234 -27.90 1.14 24.30
C THR A 234 -26.51 0.94 23.73
N GLU A 235 -25.68 1.99 23.79
CA GLU A 235 -24.27 1.87 23.44
C GLU A 235 -23.53 1.06 24.51
N LYS A 236 -22.71 0.12 24.07
CA LYS A 236 -21.84 -0.71 24.91
C LYS A 236 -20.40 -0.39 24.56
N SER A 237 -19.51 -0.44 25.55
CA SER A 237 -18.11 -0.11 25.38
C SER A 237 -17.16 -1.18 25.89
N TYR A 238 -15.99 -1.23 25.28
CA TYR A 238 -14.83 -2.00 25.71
C TYR A 238 -13.63 -1.06 25.76
N THR A 239 -12.96 -1.01 26.91
CA THR A 239 -11.70 -0.27 27.06
C THR A 239 -10.54 -1.25 27.07
N GLU A 240 -9.63 -1.05 26.14
CA GLU A 240 -8.44 -1.86 26.00
C GLU A 240 -7.48 -1.61 27.16
N LYS A 241 -6.92 -2.70 27.71
CA LYS A 241 -6.10 -2.64 28.93
C LYS A 241 -4.62 -2.36 28.64
N ALA A 242 -4.17 -2.62 27.41
CA ALA A 242 -2.78 -2.49 27.01
C ALA A 242 -2.69 -2.02 25.57
N ALA A 243 -1.61 -1.32 25.22
CA ALA A 243 -1.43 -0.86 23.86
C ALA A 243 -1.07 -2.01 22.91
N HIS A 244 -1.62 -1.98 21.71
CA HIS A 244 -1.28 -2.86 20.60
C HIS A 244 -0.40 -2.13 19.58
N ILE A 245 0.65 -2.79 19.11
CA ILE A 245 1.50 -2.27 18.05
C ILE A 245 0.85 -2.60 16.70
N LEU A 246 0.14 -1.64 16.15
CA LEU A 246 -0.50 -1.76 14.84
C LEU A 246 0.51 -1.47 13.73
N LYS A 247 0.55 -2.37 12.74
CA LYS A 247 1.43 -2.29 11.56
C LYS A 247 0.63 -1.97 10.30
N ALA A 248 1.21 -1.17 9.41
CA ALA A 248 0.65 -0.94 8.09
C ALA A 248 0.54 -2.25 7.31
N GLY A 249 -0.57 -2.44 6.57
CA GLY A 249 -0.78 -3.68 5.81
C GLY A 249 -1.22 -4.88 6.64
N TYR A 250 -1.77 -4.66 7.83
CA TYR A 250 -2.34 -5.72 8.67
C TYR A 250 -3.78 -5.40 9.06
N ASN A 251 -4.59 -6.45 9.21
CA ASN A 251 -5.93 -6.43 9.81
C ASN A 251 -5.86 -6.92 11.25
N TYR A 252 -6.47 -6.18 12.16
CA TYR A 252 -6.63 -6.56 13.57
C TYR A 252 -8.12 -6.77 13.81
N GLN A 253 -8.55 -8.02 13.83
CA GLN A 253 -9.94 -8.40 14.02
C GLN A 253 -10.24 -8.64 15.50
N TYR A 254 -11.04 -7.76 16.08
CA TYR A 254 -11.56 -7.87 17.43
C TYR A 254 -12.89 -8.61 17.38
N ASN A 255 -12.96 -9.75 18.06
CA ASN A 255 -14.13 -10.58 18.10
C ASN A 255 -14.86 -10.35 19.42
N PHE A 256 -16.07 -9.81 19.35
CA PHE A 256 -16.89 -9.45 20.50
C PHE A 256 -18.16 -10.30 20.59
N THR A 257 -18.62 -10.48 21.83
CA THR A 257 -20.01 -10.84 22.15
C THR A 257 -20.68 -9.63 22.78
N SER A 258 -21.93 -9.34 22.40
CA SER A 258 -22.69 -8.16 22.83
C SER A 258 -24.05 -8.55 23.38
N THR A 259 -24.07 -9.16 24.58
CA THR A 259 -25.31 -9.47 25.30
C THR A 259 -25.76 -8.25 26.13
N ASN A 260 -25.29 -8.12 27.37
CA ASN A 260 -25.51 -6.93 28.21
C ASN A 260 -24.35 -5.94 28.13
N GLU A 261 -23.14 -6.46 27.93
CA GLU A 261 -21.89 -5.72 27.83
C GLU A 261 -21.17 -6.09 26.53
N LEU A 262 -20.15 -5.30 26.15
CA LEU A 262 -19.28 -5.62 25.02
C LEU A 262 -18.07 -6.40 25.50
N ILE A 263 -18.07 -7.72 25.27
CA ILE A 263 -17.07 -8.65 25.80
C ILE A 263 -16.11 -9.06 24.69
N LEU A 264 -14.81 -8.75 24.84
CA LEU A 264 -13.77 -9.19 23.90
C LEU A 264 -13.47 -10.68 24.10
N ASN A 265 -13.71 -11.48 23.06
CA ASN A 265 -13.38 -12.91 23.03
C ASN A 265 -11.96 -13.18 22.54
N GLY A 266 -11.41 -12.30 21.69
CA GLY A 266 -10.06 -12.44 21.17
C GLY A 266 -9.77 -11.51 20.01
N ILE A 267 -8.47 -11.35 19.70
CA ILE A 267 -7.97 -10.55 18.59
C ILE A 267 -7.22 -11.47 17.63
N THR A 268 -7.63 -11.48 16.37
CA THR A 268 -6.93 -12.18 15.28
C THR A 268 -6.16 -11.16 14.46
N VAL A 269 -4.91 -11.46 14.11
CA VAL A 269 -4.07 -10.57 13.30
C VAL A 269 -3.75 -11.25 11.99
N GLU A 270 -4.15 -10.60 10.89
CA GLU A 270 -3.92 -11.09 9.54
C GLU A 270 -3.08 -10.07 8.77
N ARG A 271 -2.19 -10.57 7.92
CA ARG A 271 -1.31 -9.74 7.10
C ARG A 271 -1.87 -9.67 5.68
N PHE A 272 -1.94 -8.47 5.11
CA PHE A 272 -2.38 -8.25 3.73
C PHE A 272 -1.29 -8.45 2.68
N VAL A 273 -0.11 -8.92 3.07
CA VAL A 273 1.05 -9.12 2.19
C VAL A 273 1.85 -10.33 2.68
N GLU A 274 2.06 -11.36 1.85
CA GLU A 274 3.02 -12.43 2.16
C GLU A 274 4.38 -12.18 1.47
N THR A 275 5.40 -12.79 2.06
CA THR A 275 6.84 -12.66 1.87
C THR A 275 7.32 -13.06 0.47
N THR A 276 8.43 -12.44 0.06
CA THR A 276 9.28 -12.73 -1.12
C THR A 276 9.33 -14.21 -1.49
N GLU A 277 9.19 -14.52 -2.79
CA GLU A 277 9.65 -15.79 -3.33
C GLU A 277 11.09 -16.06 -2.88
N GLN A 278 11.29 -17.25 -2.35
CA GLN A 278 12.60 -17.84 -2.17
C GLN A 278 13.21 -17.97 -3.57
N ASP A 279 14.40 -17.38 -3.74
CA ASP A 279 15.27 -17.54 -4.91
C ASP A 279 15.22 -19.00 -5.40
N ALA A 280 14.50 -19.25 -6.49
CA ALA A 280 14.59 -20.50 -7.22
C ALA A 280 15.92 -20.45 -7.96
N GLY A 281 16.95 -20.85 -7.22
CA GLY A 281 18.36 -20.66 -7.56
C GLY A 281 18.67 -20.84 -9.03
N ASN A 282 19.53 -19.96 -9.50
CA ASN A 282 20.21 -19.98 -10.79
C ASN A 282 20.49 -21.43 -11.26
N ALA A 283 19.77 -21.88 -12.29
CA ALA A 283 20.17 -23.07 -13.05
C ALA A 283 21.21 -22.63 -14.08
N THR A 284 22.39 -23.21 -13.95
CA THR A 284 23.61 -22.99 -14.74
C THR A 284 23.49 -23.54 -16.15
#